data_AF-A0A973QTF0-F1
#
_entry.id   AF-A0A973QTF0-F1
#
_cell.length_a   1.000
_cell.length_b   1.000
_cell.length_c   1.000
_cell.angle_alpha   90.00
_cell.angle_beta   90.00
_cell.angle_gamma   90.00
#
_symmetry.space_group_name_H-M   'P 1'
#
loop_
_entity.id
_entity.type
_entity.pdbx_description
1 polymer ?
#
loop_
_entity_poly.entity_id
_entity_poly.type
_entity_poly.pdbx_seq_one_letter_code
_entity_poly.pdbx_strand_id
1 'polypeptide(L)'
;MSAVSTPPTTSAPARRDAEATKTAILKAARHLLARHAHADITLKAVAERAGVSAPLILKYFGNKDTLFARVMSFETDADALLDAPLDELGRHMVRHVLVSQSQQGADPLLRIVFAPLHGAQGDI
;
A
#
# COMPACT_ATOMS: atom_id res chain seq x y z
N MET A 1 34.68 -6.54 -44.60
CA MET A 1 34.89 -6.43 -43.14
C MET A 1 33.63 -5.85 -42.52
N SER A 2 33.10 -6.58 -41.55
CA SER A 2 31.82 -6.37 -40.85
C SER A 2 31.76 -5.06 -40.09
N ALA A 3 30.57 -4.46 -40.03
CA ALA A 3 29.83 -4.28 -38.78
C ALA A 3 28.48 -3.62 -39.09
N VAL A 4 27.42 -4.42 -39.12
CA VAL A 4 26.05 -3.92 -38.97
C VAL A 4 25.94 -3.47 -37.51
N SER A 5 25.70 -2.18 -37.28
CA SER A 5 25.38 -1.68 -35.93
C SER A 5 23.87 -1.69 -35.77
N THR A 6 23.41 -2.57 -34.90
CA THR A 6 22.02 -2.67 -34.40
C THR A 6 21.65 -1.39 -33.64
N PRO A 7 20.42 -0.85 -33.77
CA PRO A 7 19.98 0.28 -32.95
C PRO A 7 19.66 -0.17 -31.51
N PRO A 8 19.83 0.71 -30.50
CA PRO A 8 19.43 0.42 -29.13
C PRO A 8 17.90 0.48 -28.97
N THR A 9 17.35 -0.49 -28.27
CA THR A 9 15.93 -0.64 -27.94
C THR A 9 15.44 0.48 -27.01
N THR A 10 14.49 1.30 -27.48
CA THR A 10 13.77 2.27 -26.64
C THR A 10 12.77 1.51 -25.75
N SER A 11 13.13 1.31 -24.47
CA SER A 11 12.29 0.68 -23.44
C SER A 11 12.15 1.59 -22.19
N ALA A 12 12.33 2.90 -22.36
CA ALA A 12 12.35 3.86 -21.26
C ALA A 12 10.98 4.44 -20.83
N PRO A 13 9.98 4.68 -21.71
CA PRO A 13 8.72 5.29 -21.28
C PRO A 13 7.74 4.30 -20.64
N ALA A 14 7.46 3.17 -21.28
CA ALA A 14 6.44 2.21 -20.83
C ALA A 14 6.72 1.59 -19.44
N ARG A 15 7.99 1.47 -19.06
CA ARG A 15 8.39 0.94 -17.75
C ARG A 15 8.12 1.92 -16.62
N ARG A 16 8.29 3.23 -16.88
CA ARG A 16 8.02 4.29 -15.89
C ARG A 16 6.52 4.41 -15.62
N ASP A 17 5.70 4.29 -16.66
CA ASP A 17 4.24 4.30 -16.54
C ASP A 17 3.71 3.10 -15.74
N ALA A 18 4.32 1.92 -15.93
CA ALA A 18 3.96 0.72 -15.17
C ALA A 18 4.26 0.87 -13.67
N GLU A 19 5.42 1.42 -13.30
CA GLU A 19 5.77 1.66 -11.89
C GLU A 19 4.92 2.77 -11.25
N ALA A 20 4.62 3.83 -12.00
CA ALA A 20 3.69 4.87 -11.56
C ALA A 20 2.28 4.29 -11.29
N THR A 21 1.80 3.43 -12.20
CA THR A 21 0.51 2.75 -12.07
C THR A 21 0.47 1.83 -10.85
N LYS A 22 1.50 0.98 -10.66
CA LYS A 22 1.62 0.13 -9.47
C LYS A 22 1.60 0.94 -8.18
N THR A 23 2.34 2.06 -8.15
CA THR A 23 2.40 2.96 -6.99
C THR A 23 1.03 3.57 -6.69
N ALA A 24 0.29 4.00 -7.72
CA ALA A 24 -1.06 4.53 -7.56
C ALA A 24 -2.04 3.50 -6.97
N ILE A 25 -1.97 2.25 -7.46
CA ILE A 25 -2.79 1.14 -6.96
C ILE A 25 -2.49 0.85 -5.48
N LEU A 26 -1.21 0.75 -5.10
CA LEU A 26 -0.80 0.51 -3.71
C LEU A 26 -1.24 1.65 -2.78
N LYS A 27 -1.12 2.91 -3.23
CA LYS A 27 -1.59 4.08 -2.46
C LYS A 27 -3.11 4.06 -2.25
N ALA A 28 -3.88 3.70 -3.28
CA ALA A 28 -5.33 3.56 -3.17
C ALA A 28 -5.73 2.44 -2.20
N ALA A 29 -5.07 1.29 -2.29
CA ALA A 29 -5.31 0.15 -1.41
C ALA A 29 -4.98 0.46 0.07
N ARG A 30 -3.85 1.14 0.35
CA ARG A 30 -3.50 1.63 1.70
C ARG A 30 -4.58 2.52 2.27
N HIS A 31 -5.05 3.49 1.49
CA HIS A 31 -6.08 4.42 1.92
C HIS A 31 -7.39 3.72 2.30
N LEU A 32 -7.80 2.72 1.51
CA LEU A 32 -9.01 1.95 1.80
C LEU A 32 -8.84 1.05 3.03
N LEU A 33 -7.69 0.40 3.20
CA LEU A 33 -7.39 -0.41 4.40
C LEU A 33 -7.41 0.40 5.68
N ALA A 34 -7.00 1.66 5.61
CA ALA A 34 -7.01 2.51 6.77
C ALA A 34 -8.43 2.92 7.20
N ARG A 35 -9.42 2.80 6.31
CA ARG A 35 -10.82 3.23 6.53
C ARG A 35 -11.82 2.09 6.66
N HIS A 36 -11.54 0.94 6.07
CA HIS A 36 -12.45 -0.20 5.98
C HIS A 36 -11.75 -1.49 6.42
N ALA A 37 -12.53 -2.48 6.87
CA ALA A 37 -11.98 -3.80 7.11
C ALA A 37 -11.57 -4.45 5.78
N HIS A 38 -10.52 -5.28 5.78
CA HIS A 38 -10.02 -5.96 4.57
C HIS A 38 -11.14 -6.70 3.81
N ALA A 39 -12.06 -7.34 4.53
CA ALA A 39 -13.20 -8.07 3.95
C ALA A 39 -14.08 -7.16 3.07
N ASP A 40 -14.31 -5.93 3.48
CA ASP A 40 -15.25 -4.99 2.84
C ASP A 40 -14.66 -4.30 1.60
N ILE A 41 -13.33 -4.33 1.44
CA ILE A 41 -12.67 -3.64 0.34
C ILE A 41 -12.75 -4.48 -0.94
N THR A 42 -13.32 -3.92 -2.00
CA THR A 42 -13.38 -4.58 -3.31
C THR A 42 -12.26 -4.09 -4.23
N LEU A 43 -11.81 -4.94 -5.15
CA LEU A 43 -10.86 -4.54 -6.20
C LEU A 43 -11.40 -3.41 -7.08
N LYS A 44 -12.73 -3.33 -7.24
CA LYS A 44 -13.40 -2.25 -7.96
C LYS A 44 -13.22 -0.91 -7.25
N ALA A 45 -13.40 -0.86 -5.93
CA ALA A 45 -13.19 0.35 -5.14
C ALA A 45 -11.72 0.82 -5.20
N VAL A 46 -10.77 -0.11 -5.18
CA VAL A 46 -9.35 0.21 -5.37
C VAL A 46 -9.11 0.80 -6.75
N ALA A 47 -9.67 0.18 -7.80
CA ALA A 47 -9.51 0.62 -9.19
C ALA A 47 -10.07 2.02 -9.43
N GLU A 48 -11.28 2.28 -8.95
CA GLU A 48 -11.93 3.59 -9.02
C GLU A 48 -11.07 4.67 -8.35
N ARG A 49 -10.57 4.39 -7.14
CA ARG A 49 -9.72 5.32 -6.41
C ARG A 49 -8.34 5.54 -7.04
N ALA A 50 -7.76 4.50 -7.63
CA ALA A 50 -6.48 4.58 -8.31
C ALA A 50 -6.58 5.19 -9.73
N GLY A 51 -7.80 5.38 -10.26
CA GLY A 51 -8.01 5.86 -11.63
C GLY A 51 -7.61 4.83 -12.69
N VAL A 52 -7.71 3.54 -12.37
CA VAL A 52 -7.33 2.43 -13.27
C VAL A 52 -8.49 1.45 -13.45
N SER A 53 -8.35 0.49 -14.36
CA SER A 53 -9.31 -0.59 -14.51
C SER A 53 -9.00 -1.76 -13.56
N ALA A 54 -10.04 -2.44 -13.05
CA ALA A 54 -9.86 -3.62 -12.20
C ALA A 54 -9.05 -4.77 -12.87
N PRO A 55 -9.19 -5.05 -14.18
CA PRO A 55 -8.33 -6.01 -14.87
C PRO A 55 -6.85 -5.63 -14.84
N LEU A 56 -6.51 -4.33 -14.83
CA LEU A 56 -5.12 -3.88 -14.75
C LEU A 56 -4.51 -4.19 -13.37
N ILE A 57 -5.30 -4.09 -12.31
CA ILE A 57 -4.88 -4.51 -10.96
C ILE A 57 -4.61 -6.01 -10.93
N LEU A 58 -5.51 -6.82 -11.47
CA LEU A 58 -5.33 -8.28 -11.56
C LEU A 58 -4.09 -8.64 -12.40
N LYS A 59 -3.81 -7.88 -13.47
CA LYS A 59 -2.58 -8.07 -14.26
C LYS A 59 -1.30 -7.82 -13.45
N TYR A 60 -1.29 -6.83 -12.56
CA TYR A 60 -0.09 -6.48 -11.77
C TYR A 60 0.06 -7.30 -10.49
N PHE A 61 -1.05 -7.64 -9.84
CA PHE A 61 -1.06 -8.22 -8.48
C PHE A 61 -1.69 -9.60 -8.43
N GLY A 62 -2.29 -10.09 -9.51
CA GLY A 62 -2.93 -11.41 -9.60
C GLY A 62 -4.31 -11.43 -8.96
N ASN A 63 -4.37 -11.24 -7.64
CA ASN A 63 -5.62 -11.30 -6.87
C ASN A 63 -5.65 -10.26 -5.74
N LYS A 64 -6.80 -10.20 -5.05
CA LYS A 64 -7.05 -9.29 -3.92
C LYS A 64 -6.05 -9.54 -2.78
N ASP A 65 -5.85 -10.79 -2.39
CA ASP A 65 -5.01 -11.15 -1.24
C ASP A 65 -3.55 -10.79 -1.46
N THR A 66 -3.00 -11.01 -2.66
CA THR A 66 -1.63 -10.63 -3.03
C THR A 66 -1.44 -9.11 -3.06
N LEU A 67 -2.43 -8.36 -3.54
CA LEU A 67 -2.41 -6.90 -3.47
C LEU A 67 -2.33 -6.44 -2.01
N PHE A 68 -3.20 -6.98 -1.15
CA PHE A 68 -3.26 -6.57 0.25
C PHE A 68 -2.09 -7.08 1.08
N ALA A 69 -1.55 -8.27 0.80
CA ALA A 69 -0.31 -8.76 1.40
C ALA A 69 0.86 -7.82 1.10
N ARG A 70 0.90 -7.22 -0.09
CA ARG A 70 1.94 -6.25 -0.46
C ARG A 70 1.76 -4.88 0.18
N VAL A 71 0.53 -4.54 0.54
CA VAL A 71 0.21 -3.32 1.30
C VAL A 71 0.48 -3.51 2.79
N MET A 72 0.19 -4.71 3.32
CA MET A 72 0.45 -5.14 4.70
C MET A 72 1.88 -5.65 4.89
N SER A 73 2.74 -5.60 3.88
CA SER A 73 4.17 -5.86 4.05
C SER A 73 4.74 -4.68 4.82
N PHE A 74 4.64 -4.79 6.15
CA PHE A 74 5.03 -3.80 7.13
C PHE A 74 6.55 -3.72 7.33
N GLU A 75 7.35 -4.49 6.61
CA GLU A 75 8.78 -4.64 6.92
C GLU A 75 9.49 -3.28 6.96
N THR A 76 9.28 -2.42 5.96
CA THR A 76 9.94 -1.10 5.91
C THR A 76 9.36 -0.09 6.91
N ASP A 77 8.04 -0.13 7.15
CA ASP A 77 7.39 0.80 8.09
C ASP A 77 7.63 0.39 9.55
N ALA A 78 7.75 -0.91 9.83
CA ALA A 78 8.07 -1.45 11.14
C ALA A 78 9.52 -1.16 11.54
N ASP A 79 10.47 -1.30 10.61
CA ASP A 79 11.87 -0.92 10.86
C ASP A 79 11.95 0.56 11.23
N ALA A 80 11.31 1.43 10.45
CA ALA A 80 11.29 2.87 10.74
C ALA A 80 10.54 3.22 12.05
N LEU A 81 9.50 2.47 12.39
CA LEU A 81 8.74 2.63 13.63
C LEU A 81 9.54 2.20 14.87
N LEU A 82 10.43 1.22 14.71
CA LEU A 82 11.23 0.63 15.79
C LEU A 82 12.68 1.15 15.82
N ASP A 83 13.06 2.02 14.88
CA ASP A 83 14.39 2.65 14.77
C ASP A 83 14.61 3.73 15.85
N ALA A 84 14.55 3.32 17.11
CA ALA A 84 14.85 4.17 18.26
C ALA A 84 15.35 3.33 19.46
N PRO A 85 16.20 3.92 20.32
CA PRO A 85 16.54 3.34 21.62
C PRO A 85 15.29 3.03 22.47
N LEU A 86 15.31 1.96 23.26
CA LEU A 86 14.14 1.49 24.03
C LEU A 86 13.53 2.54 24.98
N ASP A 87 14.37 3.41 25.54
CA ASP A 87 14.00 4.52 26.41
C ASP A 87 13.29 5.66 25.66
N GLU A 88 13.54 5.80 24.36
CA GLU A 88 12.89 6.79 23.49
C GLU A 88 11.79 6.19 22.58
N LEU A 89 11.74 4.86 22.49
CA LEU A 89 10.91 4.11 21.55
C LEU A 89 9.44 4.50 21.64
N GLY A 90 8.88 4.64 22.86
CA GLY A 90 7.49 5.05 23.04
C GLY A 90 7.18 6.41 22.42
N ARG A 91 8.07 7.40 22.60
CA ARG A 91 7.93 8.74 22.02
C ARG A 91 8.09 8.70 20.51
N HIS A 92 9.09 7.95 20.02
CA HIS A 92 9.35 7.78 18.60
C HIS A 92 8.15 7.15 17.89
N MET A 93 7.62 6.06 18.42
CA MET A 93 6.43 5.38 17.89
C MET A 93 5.25 6.34 17.80
N VAL A 94 4.91 7.02 18.90
CA VAL A 94 3.79 7.98 18.92
C VAL A 94 3.99 9.10 17.90
N ARG A 95 5.21 9.67 17.81
CA ARG A 95 5.52 10.73 16.85
C ARG A 95 5.42 10.22 15.41
N HIS A 96 6.02 9.07 15.11
CA HIS A 96 6.03 8.45 13.79
C HIS A 96 4.61 8.18 13.32
N VAL A 97 3.80 7.60 14.19
CA VAL A 97 2.38 7.32 13.99
C VAL A 97 1.57 8.60 13.76
N LEU A 98 1.74 9.64 14.58
CA LEU A 98 1.01 10.91 14.41
C LEU A 98 1.40 11.65 13.13
N VAL A 99 2.68 11.59 12.74
CA VAL A 99 3.19 12.18 11.49
C VAL A 99 2.69 11.39 10.26
N SER A 100 2.66 10.06 10.36
CA SER A 100 2.07 9.17 9.35
C SER A 100 0.58 9.50 9.12
N GLN A 101 -0.18 9.66 10.20
CA GLN A 101 -1.60 10.05 10.14
C GLN A 101 -1.82 11.39 9.42
N SER A 102 -1.00 12.40 9.69
CA SER A 102 -1.17 13.73 9.11
C SER A 102 -0.80 13.79 7.63
N GLN A 103 0.16 12.97 7.18
CA GLN A 103 0.64 12.97 5.80
C GLN A 103 -0.08 11.95 4.89
N GLN A 104 -0.53 10.82 5.43
CA GLN A 104 -1.11 9.72 4.65
C GLN A 104 -2.62 9.49 4.88
N GLY A 105 -3.22 10.15 5.88
CA GLY A 105 -4.66 10.23 6.04
C GLY A 105 -5.37 8.97 6.55
N ALA A 106 -4.64 7.89 6.83
CA ALA A 106 -4.82 6.99 7.97
C ALA A 106 -3.81 5.82 7.87
N ASP A 107 -3.23 5.41 8.99
CA ASP A 107 -2.24 4.34 9.08
C ASP A 107 -2.94 2.99 9.36
N PRO A 108 -2.82 1.98 8.47
CA PRO A 108 -3.38 0.65 8.71
C PRO A 108 -2.90 0.01 10.02
N LEU A 109 -1.67 0.31 10.47
CA LEU A 109 -1.13 -0.21 11.74
C LEU A 109 -1.89 0.32 12.93
N LEU A 110 -2.23 1.61 12.94
CA LEU A 110 -3.05 2.19 13.99
C LEU A 110 -4.42 1.54 14.06
N ARG A 111 -5.04 1.21 12.92
CA ARG A 111 -6.33 0.51 12.93
C ARG A 111 -6.20 -0.90 13.50
N ILE A 112 -5.12 -1.63 13.23
CA ILE A 112 -4.93 -2.99 13.77
C ILE A 112 -4.59 -2.95 15.28
N VAL A 113 -3.75 -2.01 15.70
CA VAL A 113 -3.27 -1.89 17.09
C VAL A 113 -4.26 -1.16 18.00
N PHE A 114 -5.02 -0.18 17.47
CA PHE A 114 -5.96 0.67 18.23
C PHE A 114 -7.42 0.56 17.78
N ALA A 115 -7.79 -0.43 16.95
CA ALA A 115 -9.22 -0.74 16.84
C ALA A 115 -9.74 -1.03 18.25
N PRO A 116 -10.87 -0.43 18.66
CA PRO A 116 -11.68 -1.06 19.68
C PRO A 116 -11.84 -2.51 19.22
N LEU A 117 -11.64 -3.45 20.12
CA LEU A 117 -12.23 -4.78 20.00
C LEU A 117 -13.73 -4.53 19.77
N HIS A 118 -14.14 -4.32 18.52
CA HIS A 118 -15.53 -4.24 18.13
C HIS A 118 -15.98 -5.67 18.29
N GLY A 119 -16.40 -5.97 19.52
CA GLY A 119 -17.20 -7.11 19.84
C GLY A 119 -18.31 -7.18 18.81
N ALA A 120 -18.59 -8.41 18.42
CA ALA A 120 -19.73 -8.76 17.61
C ALA A 120 -20.96 -7.91 17.95
N GLN A 121 -21.31 -6.96 17.10
CA GLN A 121 -22.70 -6.61 16.90
C GLN A 121 -23.24 -7.63 15.90
N GLY A 122 -23.54 -8.82 16.42
CA GLY A 122 -24.52 -9.70 15.80
C GLY A 122 -25.91 -9.11 16.02
N ASP A 123 -26.73 -9.23 14.99
CA ASP A 123 -28.15 -8.86 14.91
C ASP A 123 -28.98 -9.17 16.16
N ILE A 124 -29.87 -8.23 16.52
CA ILE A 124 -31.32 -8.51 16.68
C ILE A 124 -32.13 -7.27 16.27
#